data_AF-A0A2D5HPA1-F1
#
_entry.id   AF-A0A2D5HPA1-F1
#
_cell.length_a   1.000
_cell.length_b   1.000
_cell.length_c   1.000
_cell.angle_alpha   90.00
_cell.angle_beta   90.00
_cell.angle_gamma   90.00
#
_symmetry.space_group_name_H-M   'P 1'
#
loop_
_entity.id
_entity.type
_entity.pdbx_description
1 polymer ?
#
loop_
_entity_poly.entity_id
_entity_poly.type
_entity_poly.pdbx_seq_one_letter_code
_entity_poly.pdbx_strand_id
1 'polypeptide(L)' 'MTRLYVIGILILLGAILANIIASKLNLKSWYDIFLGVSESSNYWSQIRIIDGIWLILIYPLSLGFSAYIGNTIYQKLF' A
#
# COMPACT_ATOMS: atom_id res chain seq x y z
N MET A 1 -14.66 -1.78 -18.84
CA MET A 1 -14.54 -2.64 -17.64
C MET A 1 -13.20 -3.36 -17.56
N THR A 2 -12.73 -3.97 -18.65
CA THR A 2 -11.38 -4.56 -18.78
C THR A 2 -10.24 -3.64 -18.32
N ARG A 3 -10.30 -2.34 -18.66
CA ARG A 3 -9.35 -1.32 -18.16
C ARG A 3 -9.21 -1.33 -16.64
N LEU A 4 -10.33 -1.30 -15.92
CA LEU A 4 -10.35 -1.26 -14.46
C LEU A 4 -9.84 -2.58 -13.85
N TYR A 5 -10.10 -3.71 -14.51
CA TYR A 5 -9.56 -5.00 -14.10
C TYR A 5 -8.02 -5.02 -14.18
N VAL A 6 -7.44 -4.57 -15.29
CA VAL A 6 -5.98 -4.48 -15.43
C VAL A 6 -5.39 -3.56 -14.37
N ILE A 7 -5.95 -2.35 -14.21
CA ILE A 7 -5.52 -1.40 -13.19
C ILE A 7 -5.61 -2.02 -11.79
N GLY A 8 -6.71 -2.68 -11.46
CA GLY A 8 -6.93 -3.33 -10.16
C GLY A 8 -5.91 -4.44 -9.87
N ILE A 9 -5.60 -5.28 -10.86
CA ILE A 9 -4.55 -6.31 -10.73
C ILE A 9 -3.19 -5.67 -10.48
N LEU A 10 -2.85 -4.59 -11.21
CA LEU A 10 -1.58 -3.90 -11.01
C LEU A 10 -1.49 -3.23 -9.63
N ILE A 11 -2.58 -2.62 -9.14
CA ILE A 11 -2.66 -2.09 -7.77
C ILE A 11 -2.46 -3.21 -6.75
N LEU A 12 -3.09 -4.37 -6.94
CA LEU A 12 -2.94 -5.53 -6.05
C LEU A 12 -1.48 -5.99 -5.97
N LEU A 13 -0.81 -6.13 -7.12
CA LEU A 13 0.62 -6.47 -7.17
C LEU A 13 1.48 -5.39 -6.50
N GLY A 14 1.17 -4.12 -6.74
CA GLY A 14 1.81 -2.98 -6.07
C GLY A 14 1.66 -3.02 -4.54
N ALA A 15 0.47 -3.33 -4.04
CA ALA A 15 0.19 -3.45 -2.61
C ALA A 15 0.98 -4.61 -1.97
N ILE A 16 1.09 -5.75 -2.65
CA ILE A 16 1.90 -6.89 -2.17
C ILE A 16 3.38 -6.48 -2.07
N LEU A 17 3.92 -5.84 -3.11
CA LEU A 17 5.31 -5.36 -3.11
C LEU A 17 5.55 -4.32 -2.02
N ALA A 18 4.64 -3.36 -1.85
CA ALA A 18 4.74 -2.35 -0.82
C ALA A 18 4.76 -2.97 0.59
N ASN A 19 3.93 -3.99 0.86
CA ASN A 19 3.95 -4.69 2.15
C ASN A 19 5.25 -5.48 2.37
N ILE A 20 5.82 -6.09 1.33
CA ILE A 20 7.14 -6.74 1.42
C ILE A 20 8.23 -5.71 1.75
N ILE A 21 8.21 -4.55 1.12
CA ILE A 21 9.15 -3.45 1.39
C ILE A 21 8.98 -2.95 2.82
N ALA A 22 7.74 -2.73 3.26
CA ALA A 22 7.45 -2.31 4.63
C ALA A 22 8.04 -3.29 5.65
N SER A 23 7.82 -4.60 5.45
CA SER A 23 8.40 -5.64 6.31
C SER A 23 9.93 -5.59 6.35
N LYS A 24 10.60 -5.43 5.20
CA LYS A 24 12.07 -5.33 5.14
C LYS A 24 12.62 -4.06 5.81
N LEU A 25 11.86 -2.97 5.78
CA LEU A 25 12.23 -1.70 6.42
C LEU A 25 11.75 -1.62 7.88
N ASN A 26 11.18 -2.69 8.42
CA ASN A 26 10.53 -2.72 9.74
C ASN A 26 9.48 -1.62 9.91
N LEU A 27 8.77 -1.24 8.85
CA LEU A 27 7.69 -0.26 8.86
C LEU A 27 6.35 -0.95 9.12
N LYS A 28 5.44 -0.28 9.82
CA LYS A 28 4.09 -0.81 10.07
C LYS A 28 3.23 -0.73 8.81
N SER A 29 2.48 -1.79 8.52
CA SER A 29 1.41 -1.82 7.51
C SER A 29 0.07 -1.35 8.10
N TRP A 30 -0.91 -1.08 7.23
CA TRP A 30 -2.29 -0.82 7.68
C TRP A 30 -2.86 -1.99 8.49
N TYR A 31 -2.53 -3.23 8.12
CA TYR A 31 -2.96 -4.42 8.84
C TYR A 31 -2.41 -4.44 10.27
N ASP A 32 -1.11 -4.11 10.44
CA ASP A 32 -0.49 -4.05 11.77
C ASP A 32 -1.09 -2.97 12.67
N ILE A 33 -1.58 -1.86 12.08
CA ILE A 33 -2.29 -0.82 12.84
C ILE A 33 -3.65 -1.33 13.29
N PHE A 34 -4.45 -1.89 12.38
CA PHE A 34 -5.78 -2.38 12.74
C PHE A 34 -5.71 -3.48 13.79
N LEU A 35 -4.78 -4.43 13.63
CA LEU A 35 -4.56 -5.50 14.59
C LEU A 35 -4.12 -4.93 15.95
N GLY A 36 -3.07 -4.11 15.98
CA GLY A 36 -2.55 -3.58 17.23
C GLY A 36 -3.54 -2.70 18.00
N VAL A 37 -4.33 -1.88 17.31
CA VAL A 37 -5.40 -1.08 17.93
C VAL A 37 -6.55 -1.95 18.43
N SER A 38 -6.84 -3.07 17.75
CA SER A 38 -7.85 -4.03 18.22
C SER A 38 -7.42 -4.80 19.49
N GLU A 39 -6.12 -5.01 19.67
CA GLU A 39 -5.56 -5.73 20.81
C GLU A 39 -5.28 -4.81 22.02
N SER A 40 -4.92 -3.54 21.79
CA SER A 40 -4.61 -2.60 22.87
C SER A 40 -4.83 -1.15 22.47
N SER A 41 -5.54 -0.41 23.32
CA SER A 41 -5.71 1.04 23.17
C SER A 41 -4.38 1.82 23.27
N ASN A 42 -3.35 1.26 23.91
CA ASN A 42 -2.03 1.89 24.05
C ASN A 42 -1.11 1.67 22.84
N TYR A 43 -1.54 0.90 21.83
CA TYR A 43 -0.74 0.59 20.65
C TYR A 43 -0.29 1.84 19.87
N TRP A 44 -1.06 2.93 19.93
CA TRP A 44 -0.70 4.21 19.35
C TRP A 44 0.66 4.75 19.79
N SER A 45 1.10 4.44 21.02
CA SER A 45 2.41 4.85 21.53
C SER A 45 3.59 4.14 20.87
N GLN A 46 3.33 3.03 20.16
CA GLN A 46 4.34 2.23 19.46
C GLN A 46 4.50 2.62 17.98
N ILE A 47 3.63 3.52 17.46
CA ILE A 47 3.68 3.96 16.07
C ILE A 47 4.70 5.09 15.95
N ARG A 48 5.73 4.90 15.12
CA ARG A 48 6.73 5.93 14.88
C ARG A 48 6.23 6.89 13.79
N ILE A 49 6.77 8.12 13.80
CA ILE A 49 6.46 9.13 12.77
C ILE A 49 6.73 8.59 11.36
N ILE A 50 7.81 7.82 11.18
CA ILE A 50 8.16 7.22 9.89
C ILE A 50 7.12 6.20 9.41
N ASP A 51 6.46 5.49 10.32
CA ASP A 51 5.37 4.57 9.98
C ASP A 51 4.15 5.37 9.46
N GLY A 52 3.87 6.53 10.07
CA GLY A 52 2.83 7.44 9.59
C GLY A 52 3.13 8.02 8.19
N ILE A 53 4.36 8.48 7.96
CA ILE A 53 4.80 8.97 6.63
C ILE A 53 4.68 7.87 5.59
N TRP A 54 5.11 6.65 5.93
CA TRP A 54 4.99 5.49 5.07
C TRP A 54 3.53 5.24 4.68
N LEU A 55 2.61 5.22 5.63
CA LEU A 55 1.21 4.82 5.39
C LEU A 55 0.36 5.89 4.72
N ILE A 56 0.60 7.16 4.99
CA ILE A 56 -0.23 8.27 4.49
C ILE A 56 0.33 8.84 3.19
N LEU A 57 1.65 8.79 2.98
CA LEU A 57 2.28 9.41 1.82
C LEU A 57 2.88 8.37 0.88
N ILE A 58 3.81 7.55 1.35
CA ILE A 58 4.56 6.65 0.45
C ILE A 58 3.67 5.52 -0.08
N TYR A 59 2.82 4.94 0.76
CA TYR A 59 1.95 3.83 0.39
C TYR A 59 0.89 4.24 -0.65
N PRO A 60 0.11 5.33 -0.49
CA PRO A 60 -0.82 5.79 -1.51
C PRO A 60 -0.14 6.21 -2.81
N LEU A 61 1.04 6.85 -2.74
CA LEU A 61 1.83 7.16 -3.94
C LEU A 61 2.25 5.89 -4.69
N SER A 62 2.69 4.86 -3.97
CA SER A 62 3.06 3.57 -4.56
C SER A 62 1.88 2.91 -5.27
N LEU A 63 0.69 2.90 -4.63
CA LEU A 63 -0.52 2.37 -5.26
C LEU A 63 -0.97 3.20 -6.46
N GLY A 64 -0.90 4.52 -6.36
CA GLY A 64 -1.19 5.44 -7.46
C GLY A 64 -0.25 5.22 -8.65
N PHE A 65 1.02 4.96 -8.40
CA PHE A 65 1.99 4.61 -9.43
C PHE A 65 1.67 3.25 -10.09
N SER A 66 1.28 2.24 -9.31
CA SER A 66 0.79 0.97 -9.87
C SER A 66 -0.46 1.15 -10.73
N ALA A 67 -1.38 2.03 -10.30
CA ALA A 67 -2.57 2.35 -11.09
C ALA A 67 -2.21 3.07 -12.41
N TYR A 68 -1.28 4.01 -12.35
CA TYR A 68 -0.75 4.70 -13.54
C TYR A 68 -0.13 3.72 -14.52
N ILE A 69 0.75 2.81 -14.05
CA ILE A 69 1.33 1.75 -14.87
C ILE A 69 0.24 0.87 -15.49
N GLY A 70 -0.75 0.43 -14.70
CA GLY A 70 -1.85 -0.38 -15.20
C GLY A 70 -2.65 0.31 -16.31
N ASN A 71 -2.89 1.61 -16.17
CA ASN A 71 -3.55 2.40 -17.21
C ASN A 71 -2.68 2.56 -18.47
N THR A 72 -1.38 2.82 -18.31
CA THR A 72 -0.44 2.92 -19.43
C THR A 72 -0.31 1.59 -20.19
N ILE A 73 -0.24 0.46 -19.48
CA ILE A 73 -0.22 -0.87 -20.10
C ILE A 73 -1.50 -1.10 -20.90
N TYR A 74 -2.66 -0.79 -20.32
CA TYR A 74 -3.94 -0.96 -21.02
C TYR A 74 -3.99 -0.14 -22.31
N GLN A 75 -3.62 1.15 -22.27
CA GLN A 75 -3.61 2.04 -23.44
C GLN A 75 -2.63 1.62 -24.54
N LYS A 76 -1.58 0.86 -24.21
CA LYS A 76 -0.61 0.37 -25.20
C LYS A 76 -1.05 -0.94 -25.86
N LEU A 77 -1.92 -1.70 -25.21
CA LEU A 77 -2.36 -3.03 -25.67
C LEU A 77 -3.72 -3.00 -26.38
N PHE A 78 -4.58 -2.02 -26.07
CA PHE A 78 -5.94 -1.87 -26.56
C PHE A 78 -6.23 -0.43 -26.93
#